data_AF-A0A8S2XBQ7-F1
#
_entry.id   AF-A0A8S2XBQ7-F1
#
_cell.length_a   1.000
_cell.length_b   1.000
_cell.length_c   1.000
_cell.angle_alpha   90.00
_cell.angle_beta   90.00
_cell.angle_gamma   90.00
#
_symmetry.space_group_name_H-M   'P 1'
#
loop_
_entity.id
_entity.type
_entity.pdbx_description
1 polymer ?
#
loop_
_entity_poly.entity_id
_entity_poly.type
_entity_poly.pdbx_seq_one_letter_code
_entity_poly.pdbx_strand_id
1 'polypeptide(L)'
;GTLEIMVPEWIIQRRYSGEAACVWTIGICLYFLLFQQYPFRSKSEIMNGRNWLSFVSSTDKQAMHTLKLCLSFNENRRPRLNELQQLSWLATA
;
A
#
# COMPACT_ATOMS: atom_id res chain seq x y z
N GLY A 1 -0.70 -2.38 17.63
CA GLY A 1 -0.54 -2.00 16.21
C GLY A 1 -1.71 -1.11 15.82
N THR A 2 -1.42 -0.04 15.09
CA THR A 2 -2.40 0.93 14.58
C THR A 2 -3.21 0.27 13.46
N LEU A 3 -4.54 0.36 13.49
CA LEU A 3 -5.44 -0.38 12.58
C LEU A 3 -5.17 -0.06 11.10
N GLU A 4 -4.78 1.18 10.87
CA GLU A 4 -4.59 1.85 9.59
C GLU A 4 -3.38 1.30 8.82
N ILE A 5 -2.43 0.66 9.52
CA ILE A 5 -1.24 0.04 8.91
C ILE A 5 -1.27 -1.49 8.97
N MET A 6 -2.38 -2.09 9.40
CA MET A 6 -2.50 -3.55 9.42
C MET A 6 -2.43 -4.12 8.01
N VAL A 7 -1.68 -5.21 7.85
CA VAL A 7 -1.57 -5.93 6.59
C VAL A 7 -2.71 -6.95 6.46
N PRO A 8 -3.28 -7.16 5.25
CA PRO A 8 -4.44 -8.02 5.05
C PRO A 8 -4.16 -9.48 5.42
N GLU A 9 -2.99 -10.00 5.10
CA GLU A 9 -2.57 -11.37 5.41
C GLU A 9 -2.50 -11.64 6.92
N TRP A 10 -2.13 -10.65 7.73
CA TRP A 10 -2.13 -10.77 9.18
C TRP A 10 -3.55 -10.82 9.74
N ILE A 11 -4.48 -10.08 9.15
CA ILE A 11 -5.89 -10.08 9.56
C ILE A 11 -6.52 -11.44 9.26
N ILE A 12 -6.22 -12.00 8.08
CA ILE A 12 -6.89 -13.20 7.56
C ILE A 12 -6.22 -14.49 8.01
N GLN A 13 -4.89 -14.55 7.95
CA GLN A 13 -4.11 -15.78 8.07
C GLN A 13 -3.21 -15.80 9.32
N ARG A 14 -3.18 -14.70 10.10
CA ARG A 14 -2.30 -14.55 11.27
C ARG A 14 -0.82 -14.81 10.97
N ARG A 15 -0.41 -14.56 9.72
CA ARG A 15 0.98 -14.62 9.25
C ARG A 15 1.25 -13.45 8.33
N TYR A 16 2.51 -13.03 8.24
CA TYR A 16 2.97 -12.07 7.25
C TYR A 16 4.45 -12.28 6.96
N SER A 17 4.87 -11.99 5.73
CA SER A 17 6.28 -11.81 5.39
C SER A 17 6.73 -10.41 5.83
N GLY A 18 7.84 -10.31 6.56
CA GLY A 18 8.35 -9.03 7.07
C GLY A 18 8.60 -8.01 5.96
N GLU A 19 9.17 -8.46 4.84
CA GLU A 19 9.44 -7.59 3.68
C GLU A 19 8.14 -7.14 2.99
N ALA A 20 7.23 -8.08 2.70
CA ALA A 20 5.95 -7.75 2.06
C ALA A 20 5.08 -6.84 2.94
N ALA A 21 5.16 -7.00 4.26
CA ALA A 21 4.48 -6.13 5.21
C ALA A 21 5.11 -4.73 5.24
N CYS A 22 6.44 -4.63 5.19
CA CYS A 22 7.13 -3.35 5.07
C CYS A 22 6.70 -2.59 3.81
N VAL A 23 6.65 -3.27 2.66
CA VAL A 23 6.22 -2.69 1.38
C VAL A 23 4.76 -2.20 1.44
N TRP A 24 3.88 -2.94 2.10
CA TRP A 24 2.51 -2.49 2.36
C TRP A 24 2.50 -1.21 3.20
N THR A 25 3.21 -1.19 4.32
CA THR A 25 3.30 0.01 5.19
C THR A 25 3.87 1.21 4.43
N ILE A 26 4.88 1.03 3.58
CA ILE A 26 5.38 2.09 2.70
C ILE A 26 4.27 2.60 1.78
N GLY A 27 3.48 1.70 1.18
CA GLY A 27 2.31 2.09 0.39
C GLY A 27 1.30 2.94 1.16
N ILE A 28 1.00 2.58 2.41
CA ILE A 28 0.10 3.35 3.29
C ILE A 28 0.70 4.74 3.57
N CYS A 29 1.99 4.82 3.90
CA CYS A 29 2.68 6.08 4.16
C CYS A 29 2.70 6.99 2.92
N LEU A 30 3.00 6.45 1.74
CA LEU A 30 2.97 7.20 0.48
C LEU A 30 1.58 7.74 0.18
N TYR A 31 0.54 6.92 0.38
CA TYR A 31 -0.84 7.36 0.21
C TYR A 31 -1.16 8.52 1.18
N PHE A 32 -0.79 8.38 2.45
CA PHE A 32 -1.00 9.41 3.45
C PHE A 32 -0.29 10.72 3.09
N LEU A 33 0.95 10.67 2.59
CA LEU A 33 1.68 11.87 2.16
C LEU A 33 1.00 12.57 0.98
N LEU A 34 0.45 11.82 0.02
CA LEU A 34 -0.17 12.36 -1.19
C LEU A 34 -1.59 12.91 -0.93
N PHE A 35 -2.37 12.25 -0.09
CA PHE A 35 -3.80 12.56 0.09
C PHE A 35 -4.16 13.10 1.47
N GLN A 36 -3.21 13.11 2.41
CA GLN A 36 -3.40 13.51 3.82
C GLN A 36 -4.52 12.72 4.52
N GLN A 37 -4.75 11.48 4.07
CA GLN A 37 -5.79 10.57 4.55
C GLN A 37 -5.29 9.13 4.47
N TYR A 38 -5.84 8.23 5.29
CA TYR A 38 -5.56 6.80 5.17
C TYR A 38 -6.38 6.15 4.05
N PRO A 39 -5.82 5.18 3.31
CA PRO A 39 -6.52 4.48 2.23
C PRO A 39 -7.62 3.55 2.75
N PHE A 40 -7.52 3.13 4.02
CA PHE A 40 -8.48 2.24 4.67
C PHE A 40 -8.83 2.77 6.06
N ARG A 41 -10.12 2.76 6.41
CA ARG A 41 -10.68 3.22 7.68
C ARG A 41 -11.11 2.08 8.60
N SER A 42 -11.15 0.85 8.09
CA SER A 42 -11.56 -0.32 8.86
C SER A 42 -10.85 -1.60 8.42
N LYS A 43 -10.81 -2.61 9.29
CA LYS A 43 -10.32 -3.96 8.93
C LYS A 43 -11.09 -4.54 7.75
N SER A 44 -12.39 -4.27 7.66
CA SER A 44 -13.23 -4.72 6.55
C SER A 44 -12.80 -4.11 5.21
N GLU A 45 -12.40 -2.84 5.19
CA GLU A 45 -11.87 -2.20 3.98
C GLU A 45 -10.51 -2.78 3.58
N ILE A 46 -9.62 -3.03 4.55
CA ILE A 46 -8.33 -3.69 4.33
C ILE A 46 -8.55 -5.10 3.73
N MET A 47 -9.49 -5.87 4.29
CA MET A 47 -9.81 -7.22 3.82
C MET A 47 -10.46 -7.25 2.43
N ASN A 48 -11.25 -6.23 2.09
CA ASN A 48 -11.97 -6.20 0.82
C ASN A 48 -11.16 -5.60 -0.33
N GLY A 49 -10.06 -4.88 -0.05
CA GLY A 49 -9.18 -4.26 -1.05
C GLY A 49 -9.90 -3.26 -1.98
N ARG A 50 -11.11 -2.86 -1.63
CA ARG A 50 -12.04 -2.12 -2.48
C ARG A 50 -12.20 -0.71 -1.87
N ASN A 51 -11.90 0.31 -2.68
CA ASN A 51 -12.21 1.75 -2.48
C ASN A 51 -11.05 2.71 -2.19
N TRP A 52 -9.80 2.27 -1.98
CA TRP A 52 -8.72 3.26 -1.78
C TRP A 52 -8.36 4.05 -3.06
N LEU A 53 -8.73 3.53 -4.24
CA LEU A 53 -8.48 4.15 -5.53
C LEU A 53 -9.49 5.25 -5.92
N SER A 54 -10.64 5.35 -5.25
CA SER A 54 -11.70 6.30 -5.65
C SER A 54 -11.35 7.77 -5.37
N PHE A 55 -10.34 8.03 -4.54
CA PHE A 55 -9.93 9.37 -4.14
C PHE A 55 -8.77 9.94 -4.97
N VAL A 56 -8.34 9.23 -6.02
CA VAL A 56 -7.04 9.47 -6.65
C VAL A 56 -7.13 9.95 -8.11
N SER A 57 -8.19 10.67 -8.46
CA SER A 57 -8.46 11.09 -9.85
C SER A 57 -7.46 12.09 -10.44
N SER A 58 -6.56 12.69 -9.64
CA SER A 58 -5.68 13.78 -10.06
C SER A 58 -4.17 13.55 -9.84
N THR A 59 -3.74 12.32 -9.56
CA THR A 59 -2.34 12.03 -9.20
C THR A 59 -1.51 11.52 -10.39
N ASP A 60 -0.21 11.78 -10.34
CA ASP A 60 0.77 11.26 -11.29
C ASP A 60 0.63 9.74 -11.53
N LYS A 61 0.75 9.33 -12.80
CA LYS A 61 0.54 7.94 -13.23
C LYS A 61 1.57 6.97 -12.62
N GLN A 62 2.81 7.40 -12.42
CA GLN A 62 3.87 6.60 -11.79
C GLN A 62 3.66 6.47 -10.28
N ALA A 63 3.26 7.55 -9.61
CA ALA A 63 2.89 7.50 -8.19
C ALA A 63 1.70 6.54 -7.97
N MET A 64 0.69 6.62 -8.83
CA MET A 64 -0.45 5.69 -8.83
C MET A 64 -0.02 4.24 -9.08
N HIS A 65 0.86 3.99 -10.05
CA HIS A 65 1.37 2.66 -10.33
C HIS A 65 2.10 2.07 -9.12
N THR A 66 2.97 2.87 -8.48
CA THR A 66 3.70 2.49 -7.26
C THR A 66 2.75 2.13 -6.14
N LEU A 67 1.74 2.97 -5.86
CA LEU A 67 0.74 2.70 -4.82
C LEU A 67 -0.03 1.39 -5.08
N LYS A 68 -0.41 1.11 -6.32
CA LYS A 68 -1.13 -0.12 -6.69
C LYS A 68 -0.31 -1.38 -6.43
N LEU A 69 1.00 -1.32 -6.67
CA LEU A 69 1.91 -2.42 -6.41
C LEU A 69 2.11 -2.61 -4.90
N CYS A 70 2.38 -1.54 -4.14
CA CYS A 70 2.59 -1.62 -2.69
C CYS A 70 1.34 -2.08 -1.94
N LEU A 71 0.17 -1.55 -2.31
CA LEU A 71 -1.12 -1.87 -1.68
C LEU A 71 -1.83 -3.05 -2.36
N SER A 72 -1.06 -3.94 -2.99
CA SER A 72 -1.62 -5.18 -3.53
C SER A 72 -2.05 -6.10 -2.39
N PHE A 73 -3.28 -6.60 -2.48
CA PHE A 73 -3.83 -7.51 -1.49
C PHE A 73 -3.08 -8.84 -1.43
N ASN A 74 -2.58 -9.30 -2.58
CA ASN A 74 -1.73 -10.49 -2.66
C ASN A 74 -0.29 -10.12 -2.30
N GLU A 75 0.22 -10.67 -1.19
CA GLU A 75 1.59 -10.44 -0.71
C GLU A 75 2.66 -10.69 -1.78
N ASN A 76 2.46 -11.68 -2.66
CA ASN A 76 3.41 -12.05 -3.72
C ASN A 76 3.41 -11.10 -4.93
N ARG A 77 2.43 -10.20 -5.02
CA ARG A 77 2.37 -9.17 -6.07
C ARG A 77 3.03 -7.87 -5.64
N ARG A 78 3.39 -7.73 -4.36
CA ARG A 78 4.13 -6.58 -3.86
C ARG A 78 5.58 -6.70 -4.33
N PRO A 79 6.20 -5.59 -4.78
CA PRO A 79 7.61 -5.60 -5.19
C PRO A 79 8.49 -5.86 -3.98
N ARG A 80 9.71 -6.34 -4.21
CA ARG A 80 10.76 -6.34 -3.18
C ARG A 80 11.20 -4.91 -2.87
N LEU A 81 11.88 -4.70 -1.74
CA LEU A 81 12.31 -3.36 -1.34
C LEU A 81 13.28 -2.72 -2.35
N ASN A 82 14.17 -3.51 -2.94
CA ASN A 82 15.10 -3.04 -3.97
C ASN A 82 14.39 -2.68 -5.29
N GLU A 83 13.39 -3.45 -5.70
CA GLU A 83 12.55 -3.17 -6.87
C GLU A 83 11.71 -1.91 -6.63
N LEU A 84 11.19 -1.74 -5.41
CA LEU A 84 10.41 -0.57 -5.04
C LEU A 84 11.23 0.73 -5.14
N GLN A 85 12.51 0.71 -4.76
CA GLN A 85 13.39 1.88 -4.93
C GLN A 85 13.50 2.31 -6.40
N GLN A 86 13.58 1.34 -7.32
CA GLN A 86 13.67 1.59 -8.76
C GLN A 86 12.33 2.04 -9.37
N LEU A 87 11.21 1.54 -8.83
CA LEU A 87 9.85 1.88 -9.27
C LEU A 87 9.36 3.19 -8.67
N SER A 88 9.97 3.66 -7.58
CA SER A 88 9.51 4.83 -6.86
C SER A 88 9.66 6.07 -7.74
N TRP A 89 8.55 6.74 -7.99
CA TRP A 89 8.52 8.10 -8.54
C TRP A 89 9.42 9.07 -7.75
N LEU A 90 9.69 8.75 -6.48
CA LEU A 90 10.63 9.45 -5.61
C LEU A 90 12.07 9.46 -6.13
N ALA A 91 12.48 8.47 -6.93
CA ALA A 91 13.82 8.45 -7.53
C ALA A 91 14.01 9.51 -8.63
N THR A 92 12.91 10.11 -9.09
CA THR A 92 12.86 11.14 -10.15
C THR A 92 12.50 12.54 -9.64
N ALA A 93 12.31 12.71 -8.33
CA ALA A 93 11.99 14.00 -7.70
C ALA A 93 13.23 14.72 -7.16
#